data_AF-A0A443RM42-F1
#
_entry.id   AF-A0A443RM42-F1
#
_cell.length_a   1.000
_cell.length_b   1.000
_cell.length_c   1.000
_cell.angle_alpha   90.00
_cell.angle_beta   90.00
_cell.angle_gamma   90.00
#
_symmetry.space_group_name_H-M   'P 1'
#
loop_
_entity.id
_entity.type
_entity.pdbx_description
1 polymer ?
#
loop_
_entity_poly.entity_id
_entity_poly.type
_entity_poly.pdbx_seq_one_letter_code
_entity_poly.pdbx_strand_id
1 'polypeptide(L)'
;LKLLLKKAILGSEGLSLQLRHISSYLLWYCSHWKCSAVLHEVILLIGYFTVLNFDNQNAIQSGHRATIVQQLCSLPFEYFSNPCLSRILFPTLISCCFNNEENKAVLKQEMSTLMLSSFIE
;
A
#
# COMPACT_ATOMS: atom_id res chain seq x y z
N LEU A 1 8.89 13.36 -6.57
CA LEU A 1 7.70 12.47 -6.49
C LEU A 1 6.39 13.18 -6.13
N LYS A 2 6.30 13.91 -5.00
CA LYS A 2 5.05 14.59 -4.56
C LYS A 2 4.36 15.45 -5.65
N LEU A 3 5.12 16.19 -6.46
CA LEU A 3 4.59 17.02 -7.55
C LEU A 3 4.15 16.23 -8.80
N LEU A 4 4.78 15.07 -9.06
CA LEU A 4 4.38 14.18 -10.16
C LEU A 4 3.10 13.44 -9.82
N LEU A 5 2.93 13.01 -8.56
CA LEU A 5 1.71 12.38 -8.05
C LEU A 5 0.48 13.27 -8.21
N LYS A 6 0.57 14.55 -7.81
CA LYS A 6 -0.56 15.49 -7.94
C LYS A 6 -1.06 15.66 -9.39
N LYS A 7 -0.19 15.44 -10.39
CA LYS A 7 -0.53 15.48 -11.82
C LYS A 7 -0.93 14.12 -12.39
N ALA A 8 -0.35 13.03 -11.87
CA ALA A 8 -0.69 11.65 -12.21
C ALA A 8 -2.10 11.22 -11.76
N ILE A 9 -2.58 11.81 -10.65
CA ILE A 9 -3.85 11.49 -9.99
C ILE A 9 -5.09 12.00 -10.77
N LEU A 10 -4.91 12.79 -11.84
CA LEU A 10 -6.01 13.30 -12.67
C LEU A 10 -6.08 12.55 -14.01
N GLY A 11 -6.69 11.36 -14.01
CA GLY A 11 -7.47 10.88 -15.17
C GLY A 11 -6.78 10.15 -16.32
N SER A 12 -5.61 9.52 -16.13
CA SER A 12 -5.02 8.65 -17.17
C SER A 12 -5.26 7.16 -16.84
N GLU A 13 -6.20 6.52 -17.53
CA GLU A 13 -6.57 5.10 -17.36
C GLU A 13 -5.38 4.12 -17.51
N GLY A 14 -4.27 4.54 -18.13
CA GLY A 14 -3.07 3.70 -18.28
C GLY A 14 -2.05 3.79 -17.14
N LEU A 15 -2.08 4.87 -16.34
CA LEU A 15 -1.02 5.14 -15.37
C LEU A 15 -1.17 4.33 -14.08
N SER A 16 -2.41 4.05 -13.67
CA SER A 16 -2.73 3.27 -12.47
C SER A 16 -2.18 1.85 -12.54
N LEU A 17 -2.34 1.18 -13.69
CA LEU A 17 -1.87 -0.18 -13.89
C LEU A 17 -0.33 -0.25 -13.95
N GLN A 18 0.31 0.73 -14.58
CA GLN A 18 1.77 0.83 -14.60
C GLN A 18 2.34 1.08 -13.21
N LEU A 19 1.72 2.00 -12.46
CA LEU A 19 2.11 2.30 -11.08
C LEU A 19 1.96 1.06 -10.19
N ARG A 20 0.90 0.28 -10.38
CA ARG A 20 0.72 -1.01 -9.70
C ARG A 20 1.87 -1.95 -9.99
N HIS A 21 2.22 -2.19 -11.26
CA HIS A 21 3.32 -3.08 -11.63
C HIS A 21 4.66 -2.64 -11.02
N ILE A 22 4.98 -1.35 -11.11
CA ILE A 22 6.21 -0.78 -10.57
C ILE A 22 6.23 -0.93 -9.05
N SER A 23 5.13 -0.59 -8.37
CA SER A 23 5.03 -0.67 -6.91
C SER A 23 5.15 -2.11 -6.42
N SER A 24 4.45 -3.06 -7.04
CA SER A 24 4.55 -4.48 -6.70
C SER A 24 5.96 -5.04 -6.89
N TYR A 25 6.66 -4.63 -7.95
CA TYR A 25 8.05 -5.04 -8.16
C TYR A 25 8.99 -4.45 -7.11
N LEU A 26 8.87 -3.15 -6.84
CA LEU A 26 9.72 -2.47 -5.86
C LEU A 26 9.47 -2.93 -4.43
N LEU A 27 8.23 -3.23 -4.05
CA LEU A 27 7.91 -3.83 -2.74
C LEU A 27 8.67 -5.16 -2.57
N TRP A 28 8.58 -6.04 -3.56
CA TRP A 28 9.28 -7.32 -3.53
C TRP A 28 10.81 -7.14 -3.52
N TYR A 29 11.34 -6.34 -4.44
CA TYR A 29 12.79 -6.15 -4.59
C TYR A 29 13.42 -5.48 -3.36
N CYS A 30 12.86 -4.36 -2.91
CA CYS A 30 13.44 -3.60 -1.79
C CYS A 30 13.28 -4.33 -0.45
N SER A 31 12.22 -5.12 -0.28
CA SER A 31 12.05 -6.00 0.88
C SER A 31 13.12 -7.10 0.91
N HIS A 32 13.40 -7.71 -0.25
CA HIS A 32 14.38 -8.79 -0.34
C HIS A 32 15.83 -8.32 -0.16
N TRP A 33 16.20 -7.18 -0.76
CA TRP A 33 17.56 -6.64 -0.73
C TRP A 33 17.79 -5.57 0.35
N LYS A 34 16.85 -5.43 1.31
CA LYS A 34 16.91 -4.51 2.46
C LYS A 34 17.19 -3.04 2.12
N CYS A 35 16.66 -2.56 0.99
CA CYS A 35 16.75 -1.15 0.62
C CYS A 35 15.65 -0.35 1.34
N SER A 36 15.83 -0.13 2.65
CA SER A 36 14.79 0.44 3.52
C SER A 36 14.30 1.82 3.09
N ALA A 37 15.21 2.71 2.67
CA ALA A 37 14.83 4.06 2.24
C ALA A 37 13.87 4.05 1.04
N VAL A 38 14.15 3.24 0.01
CA VAL A 38 13.28 3.13 -1.17
C VAL A 38 11.99 2.40 -0.83
N LEU A 39 12.05 1.37 0.02
CA LEU A 39 10.86 0.65 0.46
C LEU A 39 9.87 1.56 1.18
N HIS A 40 10.35 2.44 2.07
CA HIS A 40 9.50 3.42 2.75
C HIS A 40 8.83 4.37 1.76
N GLU A 41 9.57 4.90 0.79
CA GLU A 41 9.01 5.79 -0.24
C GLU A 41 7.96 5.07 -1.11
N VAL A 42 8.14 3.77 -1.39
CA VAL A 42 7.17 2.96 -2.14
C VAL A 42 5.89 2.73 -1.32
N ILE A 43 6.01 2.43 -0.03
CA ILE A 43 4.84 2.27 0.86
C ILE A 43 4.06 3.60 0.96
N LEU A 44 4.76 4.72 1.10
CA LEU A 44 4.13 6.04 1.12
C LEU A 44 3.49 6.39 -0.23
N LEU A 45 4.16 6.07 -1.34
CA LEU A 45 3.64 6.27 -2.70
C LEU A 45 2.29 5.57 -2.87
N ILE A 46 2.18 4.31 -2.44
CA ILE A 46 0.92 3.55 -2.49
C ILE A 46 -0.14 4.23 -1.61
N GLY A 47 0.23 4.70 -0.42
CA GLY A 47 -0.69 5.41 0.47
C GLY A 47 -1.28 6.66 -0.18
N TYR A 48 -0.42 7.51 -0.75
CA TYR A 48 -0.86 8.70 -1.49
C TYR A 48 -1.64 8.40 -2.76
N PHE A 49 -1.35 7.28 -3.41
CA PHE A 49 -2.07 6.87 -4.61
C PHE A 49 -3.51 6.44 -4.30
N THR A 50 -3.73 5.81 -3.15
CA THR A 50 -5.02 5.20 -2.77
C THR A 50 -5.90 6.07 -1.89
N VAL A 51 -5.33 7.06 -1.20
CA VAL A 51 -6.07 7.91 -0.26
C VAL A 51 -7.25 8.61 -0.92
N LEU A 52 -8.46 8.32 -0.41
CA LEU A 52 -9.73 8.88 -0.88
C LEU A 52 -9.98 8.70 -2.40
N ASN A 53 -9.41 7.67 -3.02
CA ASN A 53 -9.58 7.40 -4.44
C ASN A 53 -9.93 5.92 -4.67
N PHE A 54 -11.22 5.65 -4.86
CA PHE A 54 -11.77 4.30 -5.01
C PHE A 54 -11.24 3.58 -6.27
N ASP A 55 -11.09 4.28 -7.39
CA ASP A 55 -10.56 3.68 -8.62
C ASP A 55 -9.12 3.21 -8.46
N ASN A 56 -8.29 4.00 -7.76
CA ASN A 56 -6.91 3.62 -7.45
C ASN A 56 -6.85 2.48 -6.43
N GLN A 57 -7.77 2.45 -5.45
CA GLN A 57 -7.91 1.32 -4.52
C GLN A 57 -8.26 0.01 -5.26
N ASN A 58 -9.12 0.07 -6.29
CA ASN A 58 -9.43 -1.08 -7.13
C ASN A 58 -8.26 -1.45 -8.04
N ALA A 59 -7.53 -0.46 -8.56
CA ALA A 59 -6.36 -0.69 -9.39
C ALA A 59 -5.31 -1.50 -8.63
N ILE A 60 -5.02 -1.19 -7.36
CA ILE A 60 -4.03 -1.95 -6.57
C ILE A 60 -4.46 -3.38 -6.21
N GLN A 61 -5.77 -3.67 -6.27
CA GLN A 61 -6.36 -4.99 -6.07
C GLN A 61 -6.27 -5.84 -7.36
N SER A 62 -6.41 -5.20 -8.52
CA SER A 62 -6.44 -5.89 -9.81
C SER A 62 -5.17 -6.73 -10.10
N GLY A 63 -5.33 -7.91 -10.71
CA GLY A 63 -4.24 -8.74 -11.23
C GLY A 63 -4.35 -10.23 -10.89
N HIS A 64 -3.47 -11.05 -11.50
CA HIS A 64 -3.46 -12.51 -11.34
C HIS A 64 -2.46 -13.01 -10.26
N ARG A 65 -1.68 -12.12 -9.65
CA ARG A 65 -0.70 -12.41 -8.59
C ARG A 65 -1.15 -11.77 -7.27
N ALA A 66 -0.39 -11.94 -6.18
CA ALA A 66 -0.64 -11.28 -4.90
C ALA A 66 -0.89 -9.78 -5.09
N THR A 67 -2.01 -9.29 -4.54
CA THR A 67 -2.39 -7.88 -4.63
C THR A 67 -1.40 -7.02 -3.85
N ILE A 68 -1.36 -5.72 -4.11
CA ILE A 68 -0.48 -4.82 -3.35
C ILE A 68 -0.84 -4.85 -1.85
N VAL A 69 -2.12 -5.01 -1.50
CA VAL A 69 -2.54 -5.16 -0.09
C VAL A 69 -1.90 -6.39 0.53
N GLN A 70 -1.93 -7.55 -0.14
CA GLN A 70 -1.28 -8.77 0.33
C GLN A 70 0.24 -8.62 0.44
N GLN A 71 0.87 -7.95 -0.53
CA GLN A 71 2.31 -7.67 -0.50
C GLN A 71 2.70 -6.77 0.66
N LEU A 72 1.90 -5.75 0.97
CA LEU A 72 2.09 -4.90 2.15
C LEU A 72 1.93 -5.69 3.46
N CYS A 73 0.97 -6.62 3.51
CA CYS A 73 0.78 -7.50 4.66
C CYS A 73 1.93 -8.52 4.82
N SER A 74 2.65 -8.83 3.74
CA SER A 74 3.78 -9.76 3.72
C SER A 74 5.14 -9.10 4.00
N LEU A 75 5.16 -7.82 4.38
CA LEU A 75 6.40 -7.13 4.73
C LEU A 75 7.04 -7.73 6.00
N PRO A 76 8.35 -7.49 6.23
CA PRO A 76 9.02 -7.94 7.45
C PRO A 76 8.30 -7.48 8.72
N PHE A 77 8.32 -8.31 9.77
CA PHE A 77 7.57 -8.09 11.01
C PHE A 77 7.89 -6.76 11.71
N GLU A 78 9.07 -6.19 11.47
CA GLU A 78 9.47 -4.89 11.97
C GLU A 78 8.52 -3.77 11.52
N TYR A 79 7.88 -3.88 10.35
CA TYR A 79 6.88 -2.91 9.90
C TYR A 79 5.57 -2.94 10.71
N PHE A 80 5.35 -4.01 11.46
CA PHE A 80 4.18 -4.18 12.31
C PHE A 80 4.49 -3.90 13.78
N SER A 81 5.73 -4.15 14.21
CA SER A 81 6.15 -4.06 15.61
C SER A 81 6.96 -2.82 15.97
N ASN A 82 7.69 -2.21 15.03
CA ASN A 82 8.49 -1.02 15.29
C ASN A 82 7.63 0.25 15.12
N PRO A 83 7.44 1.08 16.17
CA PRO A 83 6.57 2.27 16.09
C PRO A 83 6.92 3.28 14.99
N CYS A 84 8.19 3.36 14.57
CA CYS A 84 8.59 4.24 13.47
C CYS A 84 8.17 3.69 12.10
N LEU A 85 8.23 2.37 11.91
CA LEU A 85 7.87 1.73 10.65
C LEU A 85 6.35 1.50 10.55
N SER A 86 5.67 1.19 11.66
CA SER A 86 4.21 1.10 11.71
C SER A 86 3.54 2.42 11.32
N ARG A 87 4.15 3.56 11.67
CA ARG A 87 3.71 4.91 11.23
C ARG A 87 3.80 5.16 9.72
N ILE A 88 4.51 4.28 8.99
CA ILE A 88 4.58 4.31 7.53
C ILE A 88 3.56 3.31 6.96
N LEU A 89 3.56 2.07 7.46
CA LEU A 89 2.72 1.00 6.92
C LEU A 89 1.23 1.18 7.23
N PHE A 90 0.86 1.46 8.48
CA PHE A 90 -0.54 1.42 8.90
C PHE A 90 -1.40 2.51 8.25
N PRO A 91 -0.95 3.78 8.14
CA PRO A 91 -1.68 4.78 7.36
C PRO A 91 -1.90 4.38 5.91
N THR A 92 -0.91 3.73 5.28
CA THR A 92 -1.03 3.20 3.91
C THR A 92 -2.07 2.07 3.83
N LEU A 93 -2.07 1.12 4.77
CA LEU A 93 -3.08 0.05 4.79
C LEU A 93 -4.50 0.62 4.98
N ILE A 94 -4.65 1.63 5.84
CA ILE A 94 -5.92 2.34 6.05
C ILE A 94 -6.36 3.03 4.75
N SER A 95 -5.46 3.73 4.05
CA SER A 95 -5.81 4.40 2.80
C SER A 95 -6.20 3.43 1.68
N CYS A 96 -5.54 2.27 1.60
CA CYS A 96 -5.88 1.20 0.67
C CYS A 96 -7.29 0.65 0.91
N CYS A 97 -7.75 0.63 2.17
CA CYS A 97 -8.99 -0.05 2.57
C CYS A 97 -10.15 0.90 2.90
N PHE A 98 -9.93 2.21 2.96
CA PHE A 98 -10.94 3.18 3.35
C PHE A 98 -12.14 3.14 2.38
N ASN A 99 -13.33 2.81 2.90
CA ASN A 99 -14.56 2.59 2.15
C ASN A 99 -14.46 1.57 0.99
N ASN A 100 -13.51 0.65 1.04
CA ASN A 100 -13.36 -0.43 0.07
C ASN A 100 -13.44 -1.80 0.77
N GLU A 101 -14.62 -2.43 0.70
CA GLU A 101 -14.89 -3.69 1.42
C GLU A 101 -14.07 -4.87 0.88
N GLU A 102 -13.71 -4.88 -0.41
CA GLU A 102 -12.86 -5.94 -0.97
C GLU A 102 -11.44 -5.86 -0.40
N ASN A 103 -10.83 -4.67 -0.40
CA ASN A 103 -9.51 -4.48 0.19
C ASN A 103 -9.51 -4.75 1.70
N LYS A 104 -10.58 -4.36 2.42
CA LYS A 104 -10.76 -4.72 3.83
C LYS A 104 -10.85 -6.23 4.04
N ALA A 105 -11.54 -6.95 3.16
CA ALA A 105 -11.66 -8.40 3.26
C ALA A 105 -10.30 -9.07 3.08
N VAL A 106 -9.51 -8.64 2.09
CA VAL A 106 -8.13 -9.11 1.90
C VAL A 106 -7.28 -8.81 3.14
N LEU A 107 -7.30 -7.58 3.64
CA LEU A 107 -6.55 -7.18 4.84
C LEU A 107 -6.86 -8.07 6.05
N LYS A 108 -8.15 -8.38 6.28
CA LYS A 108 -8.61 -9.25 7.37
C LYS A 108 -8.16 -10.71 7.22
N GLN A 109 -7.95 -11.18 6.00
CA GLN A 109 -7.43 -12.52 5.74
C GLN A 109 -5.93 -12.61 6.02
N GLU A 110 -5.19 -11.55 5.72
CA GLU A 110 -3.72 -11.54 5.83
C GLU A 110 -3.23 -11.14 7.23
N MET A 111 -3.97 -10.30 7.97
CA MET A 111 -3.54 -9.83 9.28
C MET A 111 -4.69 -9.50 10.25
N SER A 112 -4.37 -9.47 11.55
CA SER A 112 -5.31 -9.06 12.60
C SER A 112 -5.62 -7.56 12.51
N THR A 113 -6.91 -7.22 12.46
CA THR A 113 -7.40 -5.83 12.47
C THR A 113 -7.19 -5.12 13.80
N LEU A 114 -6.89 -5.86 14.88
CA LEU A 114 -6.60 -5.30 16.21
C LEU A 114 -5.38 -4.37 16.19
N MET A 115 -4.38 -4.68 15.35
CA MET A 115 -3.18 -3.83 15.24
C MET A 115 -3.47 -2.47 14.60
N LEU A 116 -4.49 -2.41 13.73
CA LEU A 116 -4.92 -1.15 13.12
C LEU A 116 -5.84 -0.36 14.05
N SER A 117 -6.73 -1.03 14.80
CA SER A 117 -7.57 -0.34 15.78
C SER A 117 -6.72 0.28 16.89
N SER A 118 -5.74 -0.46 17.43
CA SER A 118 -4.82 0.05 18.46
C SER A 118 -3.92 1.20 17.99
N PHE A 119 -3.82 1.43 16.68
CA PHE A 119 -3.07 2.54 16.12
C PHE A 119 -3.91 3.82 15.95
N ILE A 120 -5.23 3.67 15.82
CA ILE A 120 -6.18 4.77 15.65
C ILE A 120 -6.68 5.28 17.01
N GLU A 121 -6.73 4.39 18.01
CA GLU A 121 -6.99 4.71 19.43
C GLU A 121 -5.83 5.47 20.09
#